data_AF-A0A938K8N1-F1
#
_entry.id   AF-A0A938K8N1-F1
#
_cell.length_a   1.000
_cell.length_b   1.000
_cell.length_c   1.000
_cell.angle_alpha   90.00
_cell.angle_beta   90.00
_cell.angle_gamma   90.00
#
_symmetry.space_group_name_H-M   'P 1'
#
loop_
_entity.id
_entity.type
_entity.pdbx_description
1 polymer ?
#
loop_
_entity_poly.entity_id
_entity_poly.type
_entity_poly.pdbx_seq_one_letter_code
_entity_poly.pdbx_strand_id
1 'polypeptide(L)'
;MVFDDGRHFVRTTREKFDVITSDPIDPWVKGCAALNTVDYYEMCKARLNPGGVMALWIPLYESNSETTKSVIATFFKAFPNGIIWSNDHAGEGYDAVLFGQLEPTRIDLDKLHERLERADHARVKQSLRDAGFHSELGLLATYAGQARDLEAWTRDAQINTDRNLRLQYLAGMWLNANKSVEILDEITRYRRFPDELFPGSADRKQTLRQWIQGAE
;
A
#
# COMPACT_ATOMS: atom_id res chain seq x y z
N MET A 1 -8.59 -2.15 23.64
CA MET A 1 -8.20 -0.85 23.09
C MET A 1 -7.06 -0.32 23.94
N VAL A 2 -5.95 0.07 23.31
CA VAL A 2 -4.76 0.61 23.98
C VAL A 2 -4.66 2.09 23.57
N PHE A 3 -4.44 2.98 24.53
CA PHE A 3 -4.21 4.40 24.26
C PHE A 3 -2.72 4.70 24.42
N ASP A 4 -2.00 4.75 23.31
CA ASP A 4 -0.56 4.95 23.26
C ASP A 4 -0.17 5.53 21.89
N ASP A 5 1.05 6.05 21.77
CA ASP A 5 1.66 6.29 20.47
C ASP A 5 1.89 4.93 19.76
N GLY A 6 1.41 4.80 18.52
CA GLY A 6 1.48 3.53 17.79
C GLY A 6 2.90 2.99 17.64
N ARG A 7 3.87 3.89 17.43
CA ARG A 7 5.29 3.52 17.37
C ARG A 7 5.83 3.07 18.71
N HIS A 8 5.51 3.78 19.79
CA HIS A 8 5.86 3.36 21.15
C HIS A 8 5.30 1.98 21.49
N PHE A 9 4.02 1.74 21.17
CA PHE A 9 3.36 0.46 21.40
C PHE A 9 4.05 -0.68 20.64
N VAL A 10 4.25 -0.55 19.32
CA VAL A 10 4.91 -1.58 18.49
C VAL A 10 6.33 -1.88 18.98
N ARG A 11 7.06 -0.85 19.43
CA ARG A 11 8.41 -0.99 19.97
C ARG A 11 8.45 -1.79 21.27
N THR A 12 7.47 -1.59 22.16
CA THR A 12 7.49 -2.14 23.52
C THR A 12 6.69 -3.42 23.69
N THR A 13 5.68 -3.65 22.86
CA THR A 13 4.88 -4.87 22.89
C THR A 13 5.72 -6.10 22.52
N ARG A 14 5.35 -7.25 23.08
CA ARG A 14 5.86 -8.57 22.66
C ARG A 14 4.86 -9.34 21.80
N GLU A 15 3.64 -8.81 21.67
CA GLU A 15 2.60 -9.42 20.86
C GLU A 15 2.98 -9.45 19.39
N LYS A 16 2.42 -10.45 18.68
CA LYS A 16 2.57 -10.63 17.26
C LYS A 16 1.20 -10.58 16.61
N PHE A 17 1.15 -10.08 15.38
CA PHE A 17 -0.09 -9.81 14.66
C PHE A 17 -0.08 -10.44 13.28
N ASP A 18 -1.23 -10.91 12.82
CA ASP A 18 -1.41 -11.36 11.43
C ASP A 18 -1.58 -10.17 10.48
N VAL A 19 -2.11 -9.05 11.00
CA VAL A 19 -2.35 -7.81 10.24
C VAL A 19 -1.95 -6.62 11.10
N ILE A 20 -1.14 -5.72 10.54
CA ILE A 20 -0.88 -4.39 11.08
C ILE A 20 -1.35 -3.37 10.04
N THR A 21 -2.33 -2.54 10.40
CA THR A 21 -2.75 -1.40 9.58
C THR A 21 -2.24 -0.12 10.21
N SER A 22 -1.49 0.68 9.46
CA SER A 22 -0.99 1.98 9.89
C SER A 22 -1.71 3.06 9.10
N ASP A 23 -2.54 3.84 9.80
CA ASP A 23 -3.32 4.94 9.26
C ASP A 23 -3.05 6.21 10.10
N PRO A 24 -1.81 6.73 10.07
CA PRO A 24 -1.46 7.94 10.80
C PRO A 24 -2.09 9.16 10.13
N ILE A 25 -2.15 10.29 10.83
CA ILE A 25 -2.48 11.58 10.20
C ILE A 25 -1.42 11.97 9.14
N ASP A 26 -1.76 12.91 8.27
CA ASP A 26 -1.01 13.26 7.06
C ASP A 26 0.51 13.49 7.29
N PRO A 27 1.37 13.16 6.30
CA PRO A 27 2.84 13.20 6.44
C PRO A 27 3.46 14.55 6.80
N TRP A 28 2.82 15.68 6.47
CA TRP A 28 3.30 17.03 6.81
C TRP A 28 3.01 17.42 8.26
N VAL A 29 2.15 16.68 8.96
CA VAL A 29 1.85 16.93 10.37
C VAL A 29 3.08 16.60 11.22
N LYS A 30 3.39 17.50 12.16
CA LYS A 30 4.55 17.38 13.04
C LYS A 30 4.52 16.03 13.78
N GLY A 31 5.56 15.23 13.60
CA GLY A 31 5.73 13.92 14.25
C GLY A 31 5.39 12.73 13.34
N CYS A 32 4.58 12.91 12.30
CA CYS A 32 4.14 11.82 11.42
C CYS A 32 5.28 11.20 10.59
N ALA A 33 6.32 11.97 10.31
CA ALA A 33 7.51 11.45 9.65
C ALA A 33 8.14 10.27 10.41
N ALA A 34 8.02 10.21 11.74
CA ALA A 34 8.54 9.10 12.54
C ALA A 34 7.74 7.80 12.33
N LEU A 35 6.48 7.88 11.92
CA LEU A 35 5.61 6.74 11.55
C LEU A 35 5.77 6.32 10.08
N ASN A 36 6.75 6.91 9.37
CA ASN A 36 7.01 6.61 7.97
C ASN A 36 8.51 6.38 7.70
N THR A 37 9.24 5.84 8.67
CA THR A 37 10.68 5.55 8.57
C THR A 37 10.93 4.08 8.27
N VAL A 38 12.08 3.76 7.68
CA VAL A 38 12.54 2.36 7.58
C VAL A 38 12.51 1.68 8.95
N ASP A 39 13.00 2.38 9.97
CA ASP A 39 13.08 1.88 11.35
C ASP A 39 11.70 1.50 11.91
N TYR A 40 10.69 2.36 11.70
CA TYR A 40 9.32 2.06 12.11
C TYR A 40 8.73 0.87 11.35
N TYR A 41 8.92 0.81 10.02
CA TYR A 41 8.42 -0.30 9.23
C TYR A 41 9.10 -1.63 9.61
N GLU A 42 10.40 -1.63 9.89
CA GLU A 42 11.11 -2.81 10.41
C GLU A 42 10.62 -3.20 11.82
N MET A 43 10.28 -2.22 12.68
CA MET A 43 9.63 -2.52 13.97
C MET A 43 8.27 -3.19 13.77
N CYS A 44 7.43 -2.69 12.88
CA CYS A 44 6.14 -3.30 12.54
C CYS A 44 6.33 -4.72 11.95
N LYS A 45 7.24 -4.86 10.99
CA LYS A 45 7.61 -6.14 10.37
C LYS A 45 8.06 -7.16 11.40
N ALA A 46 8.87 -6.73 12.37
CA ALA A 46 9.30 -7.57 13.49
C ALA A 46 8.17 -7.95 14.46
N ARG A 47 6.96 -7.39 14.33
CA ARG A 47 5.76 -7.78 15.07
C ARG A 47 4.75 -8.58 14.24
N LEU A 48 5.07 -8.94 13.00
CA LEU A 48 4.22 -9.84 12.20
C LEU A 48 4.45 -11.31 12.57
N ASN A 49 3.37 -12.09 12.53
CA ASN A 49 3.40 -13.56 12.45
C ASN A 49 3.88 -14.00 11.06
N PRO A 50 4.34 -15.26 10.87
CA PRO A 50 4.55 -15.82 9.53
C PRO A 50 3.30 -15.68 8.66
N GLY A 51 3.45 -15.23 7.42
CA GLY A 51 2.33 -14.89 6.55
C GLY A 51 1.61 -13.59 6.91
N GLY A 52 2.03 -12.87 7.96
CA GLY A 52 1.43 -11.61 8.39
C GLY A 52 1.74 -10.45 7.44
N VAL A 53 0.86 -9.46 7.45
CA VAL A 53 0.88 -8.33 6.51
C VAL A 53 0.87 -6.98 7.21
N MET A 54 1.53 -6.00 6.62
CA MET A 54 1.39 -4.59 6.95
C MET A 54 0.71 -3.85 5.81
N ALA A 55 -0.32 -3.08 6.13
CA ALA A 55 -0.94 -2.12 5.22
C ALA A 55 -0.71 -0.70 5.76
N LEU A 56 -0.29 0.22 4.90
CA LEU A 56 -0.02 1.61 5.22
C LEU A 56 -0.78 2.51 4.26
N TRP A 57 -1.65 3.37 4.80
CA TRP A 57 -2.26 4.45 4.03
C TRP A 57 -1.22 5.53 3.71
N ILE A 58 -1.29 6.08 2.48
CA ILE A 58 -0.52 7.25 2.05
C ILE A 58 -1.43 8.19 1.24
N PRO A 59 -1.37 9.52 1.47
CA PRO A 59 -2.08 10.48 0.64
C PRO A 59 -1.28 10.78 -0.64
N LEU A 60 -1.97 10.83 -1.78
CA LEU A 60 -1.42 11.38 -3.02
C LEU A 60 -1.78 12.87 -3.21
N TYR A 61 -2.79 13.35 -2.49
CA TYR A 61 -3.13 14.77 -2.38
C TYR A 61 -2.15 15.54 -1.49
N GLU A 62 -2.10 16.87 -1.64
CA GLU A 62 -1.21 17.76 -0.89
C GLU A 62 0.25 17.27 -0.86
N SER A 63 0.67 16.69 -1.99
CA SER A 63 1.94 15.99 -2.16
C SER A 63 2.53 16.27 -3.54
N ASN A 64 3.77 15.82 -3.73
CA ASN A 64 4.49 15.86 -5.00
C ASN A 64 5.23 14.53 -5.23
N SER A 65 5.77 14.35 -6.43
CA SER A 65 6.50 13.12 -6.79
C SER A 65 7.67 12.83 -5.85
N GLU A 66 8.43 13.84 -5.38
CA GLU A 66 9.55 13.62 -4.44
C GLU A 66 9.09 13.08 -3.08
N THR A 67 8.01 13.64 -2.51
CA THR A 67 7.43 13.21 -1.24
C THR A 67 6.89 11.79 -1.36
N THR A 68 6.09 11.52 -2.40
CA THR A 68 5.50 10.21 -2.63
C THR A 68 6.57 9.15 -2.89
N LYS A 69 7.59 9.44 -3.72
CA LYS A 69 8.76 8.56 -3.91
C LYS A 69 9.45 8.25 -2.59
N SER A 70 9.67 9.26 -1.73
CA SER A 70 10.29 9.07 -0.42
C SER A 70 9.51 8.07 0.44
N VAL A 71 8.18 8.22 0.57
CA VAL A 71 7.36 7.30 1.38
C VAL A 71 7.38 5.88 0.81
N ILE A 72 7.11 5.74 -0.50
CA ILE A 72 7.03 4.45 -1.18
C ILE A 72 8.37 3.71 -1.12
N ALA A 73 9.47 4.38 -1.46
CA ALA A 73 10.81 3.79 -1.42
C ALA A 73 11.23 3.39 0.00
N THR A 74 10.86 4.19 1.00
CA THR A 74 11.12 3.89 2.41
C THR A 74 10.39 2.62 2.84
N PHE A 75 9.12 2.47 2.46
CA PHE A 75 8.35 1.25 2.74
C PHE A 75 8.93 0.03 2.03
N PHE A 76 9.24 0.14 0.74
CA PHE A 76 9.83 -0.97 -0.03
C PHE A 76 11.22 -1.40 0.46
N LYS A 77 11.96 -0.51 1.13
CA LYS A 77 13.20 -0.90 1.79
C LYS A 77 12.98 -1.89 2.93
N ALA A 78 11.88 -1.77 3.68
CA ALA A 78 11.50 -2.73 4.72
C ALA A 78 10.73 -3.93 4.13
N PHE A 79 9.94 -3.74 3.07
CA PHE A 79 9.17 -4.77 2.38
C PHE A 79 9.54 -4.83 0.89
N PRO A 80 10.60 -5.58 0.50
CA PRO A 80 11.10 -5.61 -0.88
C PRO A 80 10.13 -6.17 -1.92
N ASN A 81 9.09 -6.90 -1.49
CA ASN A 81 8.01 -7.42 -2.34
C ASN A 81 6.73 -6.58 -2.18
N GLY A 82 6.85 -5.34 -1.73
CA GLY A 82 5.72 -4.47 -1.45
C GLY A 82 4.89 -4.16 -2.69
N ILE A 83 3.61 -3.92 -2.47
CA ILE A 83 2.59 -3.64 -3.49
C ILE A 83 1.98 -2.27 -3.18
N ILE A 84 1.61 -1.52 -4.20
CA ILE A 84 0.80 -0.33 -4.07
C ILE A 84 -0.57 -0.57 -4.71
N TRP A 85 -1.61 -0.31 -3.94
CA TRP A 85 -2.99 -0.23 -4.38
C TRP A 85 -3.39 1.24 -4.36
N SER A 86 -4.07 1.73 -5.38
CA SER A 86 -4.57 3.11 -5.41
C SER A 86 -6.04 3.07 -5.77
N ASN A 87 -6.85 3.91 -5.13
CA ASN A 87 -8.13 4.22 -5.73
C ASN A 87 -7.87 5.10 -6.96
N ASP A 88 -8.51 4.75 -8.09
CA ASP A 88 -8.91 5.78 -9.02
C ASP A 88 -10.27 6.28 -8.53
N HIS A 89 -10.42 7.59 -8.39
CA HIS A 89 -11.74 8.19 -8.30
C HIS A 89 -11.91 9.06 -9.54
N ALA A 90 -12.53 8.50 -10.59
CA ALA A 90 -12.70 9.17 -11.87
C ALA A 90 -11.38 9.61 -12.54
N GLY A 91 -10.35 8.76 -12.46
CA GLY A 91 -9.01 9.05 -13.02
C GLY A 91 -8.14 9.95 -12.13
N GLU A 92 -8.65 10.43 -11.01
CA GLU A 92 -7.86 11.16 -10.03
C GLU A 92 -7.42 10.21 -8.91
N GLY A 93 -6.11 9.97 -8.80
CA GLY A 93 -5.54 9.33 -7.61
C GLY A 93 -5.77 10.23 -6.40
N TYR A 94 -6.21 9.66 -5.28
CA TYR A 94 -6.41 10.42 -4.04
C TYR A 94 -5.66 9.77 -2.89
N ASP A 95 -5.98 8.50 -2.62
CA ASP A 95 -5.35 7.69 -1.59
C ASP A 95 -4.67 6.47 -2.21
N ALA A 96 -3.56 6.07 -1.60
CA ALA A 96 -2.96 4.79 -1.89
C ALA A 96 -2.68 4.00 -0.61
N VAL A 97 -2.61 2.68 -0.77
CA VAL A 97 -2.26 1.73 0.28
C VAL A 97 -1.02 0.99 -0.15
N LEU A 98 0.04 1.10 0.65
CA LEU A 98 1.20 0.25 0.56
C LEU A 98 0.96 -1.03 1.36
N PHE A 99 1.21 -2.17 0.72
CA PHE A 99 0.98 -3.49 1.28
C PHE A 99 2.27 -4.29 1.25
N GLY A 100 2.68 -4.83 2.41
CA GLY A 100 3.89 -5.64 2.55
C GLY A 100 3.61 -6.90 3.34
N GLN A 101 4.05 -8.05 2.83
CA GLN A 101 4.05 -9.33 3.53
C GLN A 101 5.49 -9.76 3.83
N LEU A 102 5.72 -10.54 4.89
CA LEU A 102 7.05 -11.06 5.23
C LEU A 102 7.62 -11.93 4.10
N GLU A 103 6.80 -12.83 3.60
CA GLU A 103 7.08 -13.68 2.46
C GLU A 103 6.59 -13.01 1.16
N PRO A 104 7.08 -13.44 -0.02
CA PRO A 104 6.53 -12.99 -1.30
C PRO A 104 5.01 -13.20 -1.36
N THR A 105 4.27 -12.12 -1.56
CA THR A 105 2.81 -12.15 -1.62
C THR A 105 2.33 -12.99 -2.80
N ARG A 106 1.36 -13.87 -2.54
CA ARG A 106 0.61 -14.62 -3.57
C ARG A 106 -0.88 -14.59 -3.27
N ILE A 107 -1.65 -14.02 -4.19
CA ILE A 107 -3.10 -13.92 -4.12
C ILE A 107 -3.68 -14.83 -5.22
N ASP A 108 -3.97 -16.07 -4.84
CA ASP A 108 -4.60 -17.05 -5.71
C ASP A 108 -6.04 -16.64 -6.01
N LEU A 109 -6.31 -16.28 -7.27
CA LEU A 109 -7.57 -15.69 -7.71
C LEU A 109 -8.75 -16.65 -7.55
N ASP A 110 -8.53 -17.95 -7.80
CA ASP A 110 -9.58 -18.96 -7.66
C ASP A 110 -9.87 -19.19 -6.17
N LYS A 111 -8.83 -19.35 -5.34
CA LYS A 111 -9.01 -19.54 -3.89
C LYS A 111 -9.60 -18.33 -3.20
N LEU A 112 -9.28 -17.12 -3.65
CA LEU A 112 -9.87 -15.90 -3.10
C LEU A 112 -11.36 -15.83 -3.42
N HIS A 113 -11.74 -16.14 -4.67
CA HIS A 113 -13.13 -16.20 -5.07
C HIS A 113 -13.90 -17.24 -4.25
N GLU A 114 -13.42 -18.49 -4.23
CA GLU A 114 -14.03 -19.58 -3.45
C GLU A 114 -14.20 -19.18 -1.99
N ARG A 115 -13.20 -18.49 -1.41
CA ARG A 115 -13.26 -18.03 -0.02
C ARG A 115 -14.34 -16.98 0.22
N LEU A 116 -14.49 -16.01 -0.67
CA LEU A 116 -15.52 -14.97 -0.56
C LEU A 116 -16.93 -15.51 -0.80
N GLU A 117 -17.08 -16.60 -1.56
CA GLU A 117 -18.37 -17.27 -1.76
C GLU A 117 -18.81 -18.15 -0.58
N ARG A 118 -17.94 -18.42 0.39
CA ARG A 118 -18.32 -19.18 1.59
C ARG A 118 -19.31 -18.40 2.44
N ALA A 119 -20.27 -19.11 3.02
CA ALA A 119 -21.29 -18.54 3.89
C ALA A 119 -20.72 -17.77 5.09
N ASP A 120 -19.60 -18.23 5.66
CA ASP A 120 -18.93 -17.56 6.79
C ASP A 120 -18.21 -16.25 6.40
N HIS A 121 -18.05 -15.99 5.10
CA HIS A 121 -17.47 -14.74 4.56
C HIS A 121 -18.54 -13.77 4.02
N ALA A 122 -19.84 -14.08 4.17
CA ALA A 122 -20.93 -13.24 3.67
C ALA A 122 -20.84 -11.79 4.18
N ARG A 123 -20.42 -11.58 5.44
CA ARG A 123 -20.22 -10.23 6.01
C ARG A 123 -19.07 -9.47 5.34
N VAL A 124 -17.98 -10.16 5.00
CA VAL A 124 -16.85 -9.56 4.27
C VAL A 124 -17.29 -9.19 2.86
N LYS A 125 -17.99 -10.09 2.18
CA LYS A 125 -18.55 -9.84 0.85
C LYS A 125 -19.50 -8.64 0.84
N GLN A 126 -20.37 -8.52 1.85
CA GLN A 126 -21.25 -7.36 1.98
C GLN A 126 -20.45 -6.06 2.23
N SER A 127 -19.49 -6.08 3.16
CA SER A 127 -18.64 -4.91 3.45
C SER A 127 -17.86 -4.43 2.22
N LEU A 128 -17.39 -5.35 1.36
CA LEU A 128 -16.76 -4.99 0.09
C LEU A 128 -17.74 -4.29 -0.85
N ARG A 129 -18.98 -4.78 -0.97
CA ARG A 129 -20.03 -4.14 -1.78
C ARG A 129 -20.38 -2.75 -1.26
N ASP A 130 -20.50 -2.59 0.06
CA ASP A 130 -20.78 -1.30 0.69
C ASP A 130 -19.67 -0.27 0.42
N ALA A 131 -18.42 -0.76 0.25
CA ALA A 131 -17.28 0.03 -0.18
C ALA A 131 -17.15 0.20 -1.71
N GLY A 132 -18.14 -0.25 -2.50
CA GLY A 132 -18.14 -0.15 -3.96
C GLY A 132 -17.44 -1.28 -4.71
N PHE A 133 -16.87 -2.28 -4.02
CA PHE A 133 -16.23 -3.44 -4.63
C PHE A 133 -17.22 -4.59 -4.78
N HIS A 134 -17.71 -4.78 -6.01
CA HIS A 134 -18.72 -5.81 -6.30
C HIS A 134 -18.13 -7.21 -6.60
N SER A 135 -16.81 -7.33 -6.72
CA SER A 135 -16.07 -8.59 -6.88
C SER A 135 -14.64 -8.47 -6.35
N GLU A 136 -14.00 -9.61 -6.07
CA GLU A 136 -12.58 -9.70 -5.74
C GLU A 136 -11.69 -9.14 -6.86
N LEU A 137 -12.05 -9.37 -8.12
CA LEU A 137 -11.28 -8.84 -9.24
C LEU A 137 -11.40 -7.31 -9.31
N GLY A 138 -12.53 -6.75 -8.89
CA GLY A 138 -12.73 -5.30 -8.85
C GLY A 138 -11.86 -4.65 -7.77
N LEU A 139 -11.74 -5.30 -6.62
CA LEU A 139 -10.79 -4.89 -5.59
C LEU A 139 -9.35 -5.00 -6.09
N LEU A 140 -8.96 -6.14 -6.68
CA LEU A 140 -7.60 -6.35 -7.17
C LEU A 140 -7.23 -5.48 -8.38
N ALA A 141 -8.22 -4.96 -9.12
CA ALA A 141 -8.01 -4.05 -10.24
C ALA A 141 -7.45 -2.68 -9.79
N THR A 142 -7.57 -2.33 -8.51
CA THR A 142 -6.92 -1.14 -7.90
C THR A 142 -5.39 -1.23 -7.82
N TYR A 143 -4.81 -2.33 -8.32
CA TYR A 143 -3.37 -2.52 -8.39
C TYR A 143 -2.69 -1.39 -9.17
N ALA A 144 -1.83 -0.62 -8.50
CA ALA A 144 -1.09 0.48 -9.09
C ALA A 144 0.38 0.09 -9.42
N GLY A 145 0.92 -0.93 -8.76
CA GLY A 145 2.29 -1.38 -9.00
C GLY A 145 2.88 -2.18 -7.84
N GLN A 146 4.17 -2.50 -7.94
CA GLN A 146 4.93 -3.23 -6.93
C GLN A 146 6.38 -2.75 -6.91
N ALA A 147 7.10 -3.08 -5.85
CA ALA A 147 8.48 -2.64 -5.63
C ALA A 147 9.40 -2.87 -6.83
N ARG A 148 9.36 -4.06 -7.45
CA ARG A 148 10.19 -4.37 -8.63
C ARG A 148 9.88 -3.50 -9.86
N ASP A 149 8.62 -3.07 -10.03
CA ASP A 149 8.23 -2.25 -11.18
C ASP A 149 8.64 -0.79 -10.95
N LEU A 150 8.56 -0.33 -9.70
CA LEU A 150 8.83 1.05 -9.30
C LEU A 150 10.30 1.33 -8.94
N GLU A 151 11.20 0.35 -9.06
CA GLU A 151 12.63 0.50 -8.74
C GLU A 151 13.27 1.66 -9.54
N ALA A 152 12.94 1.79 -10.82
CA ALA A 152 13.46 2.87 -11.65
C ALA A 152 12.91 4.24 -11.23
N TRP A 153 11.61 4.32 -10.94
CA TRP A 153 10.95 5.56 -10.53
C TRP A 153 11.39 6.04 -9.15
N THR A 154 11.68 5.11 -8.23
CA THR A 154 12.10 5.40 -6.84
C THR A 154 13.62 5.50 -6.65
N ARG A 155 14.42 5.38 -7.71
CA ARG A 155 15.89 5.33 -7.62
C ARG A 155 16.51 6.54 -6.95
N ASP A 156 15.94 7.72 -7.18
CA ASP A 156 16.39 9.01 -6.65
C ASP A 156 15.68 9.42 -5.35
N ALA A 157 14.85 8.53 -4.78
CA ALA A 157 14.08 8.81 -3.58
C ALA A 157 14.99 9.08 -2.37
N GLN A 158 14.69 10.14 -1.62
CA GLN A 158 15.31 10.38 -0.33
C GLN A 158 14.68 9.47 0.73
N ILE A 159 15.39 8.45 1.18
CA ILE A 159 14.88 7.49 2.16
C ILE A 159 14.70 8.15 3.54
N ASN A 160 13.52 7.99 4.12
CA ASN A 160 13.18 8.48 5.46
C ASN A 160 13.64 7.49 6.54
N THR A 161 14.45 7.97 7.49
CA THR A 161 15.00 7.17 8.60
C THR A 161 14.88 7.96 9.89
N ASP A 162 14.98 7.31 11.04
CA ASP A 162 14.96 8.00 12.33
C ASP A 162 16.04 9.07 12.47
N ARG A 163 17.18 8.89 11.77
CA ARG A 163 18.31 9.81 11.83
C ARG A 163 18.09 11.11 11.04
N ASN A 164 17.26 11.09 9.99
CA ASN A 164 17.09 12.24 9.10
C ASN A 164 15.68 12.84 9.14
N LEU A 165 14.66 12.05 9.48
CA LEU A 165 13.24 12.38 9.40
C LEU A 165 12.90 13.16 8.12
N ARG A 166 13.47 12.74 6.99
CA ARG A 166 13.49 13.55 5.78
C ARG A 166 12.10 13.89 5.24
N LEU A 167 11.15 12.98 5.44
CA LEU A 167 9.77 13.16 5.03
C LEU A 167 9.12 14.40 5.64
N GLN A 168 9.49 14.81 6.86
CA GLN A 168 8.89 16.00 7.50
C GLN A 168 9.16 17.29 6.70
N TYR A 169 10.30 17.34 6.00
CA TYR A 169 10.66 18.49 5.16
C TYR A 169 10.04 18.36 3.78
N LEU A 170 10.11 17.16 3.18
CA LEU A 170 9.55 16.91 1.86
C LEU A 170 8.04 17.18 1.86
N ALA A 171 7.28 16.53 2.75
CA ALA A 171 5.85 16.75 2.84
C ALA A 171 5.49 18.18 3.25
N GLY A 172 6.19 18.74 4.26
CA GLY A 172 5.90 20.08 4.76
C GLY A 172 6.10 21.21 3.74
N MET A 173 7.08 21.09 2.83
CA MET A 173 7.33 22.10 1.79
C MET A 173 6.32 22.04 0.63
N TRP A 174 5.59 20.94 0.49
CA TRP A 174 4.65 20.70 -0.61
C TRP A 174 3.19 20.60 -0.14
N LEU A 175 2.93 21.00 1.11
CA LEU A 175 1.57 21.22 1.62
C LEU A 175 0.81 22.17 0.69
N ASN A 176 -0.41 21.78 0.28
CA ASN A 176 -1.25 22.44 -0.75
C ASN A 176 -0.86 22.18 -2.22
N ALA A 177 0.12 21.32 -2.52
CA ALA A 177 0.37 20.91 -3.90
C ALA A 177 -0.74 19.98 -4.40
N ASN A 178 -1.31 20.28 -5.58
CA ASN A 178 -2.31 19.43 -6.21
C ASN A 178 -1.70 18.71 -7.43
N LYS A 179 -0.98 17.62 -7.16
CA LYS A 179 -0.27 16.82 -8.19
C LYS A 179 -0.69 15.35 -8.18
N SER A 180 -1.84 15.01 -7.58
CA SER A 180 -2.20 13.62 -7.34
C SER A 180 -2.41 12.81 -8.63
N VAL A 181 -3.01 13.40 -9.66
CA VAL A 181 -3.13 12.82 -11.01
C VAL A 181 -1.74 12.53 -11.61
N GLU A 182 -0.85 13.54 -11.63
CA GLU A 182 0.52 13.42 -12.15
C GLU A 182 1.30 12.32 -11.41
N ILE A 183 1.16 12.24 -10.08
CA ILE A 183 1.80 11.22 -9.26
C ILE A 183 1.27 9.82 -9.61
N LEU A 184 -0.05 9.66 -9.75
CA LEU A 184 -0.64 8.36 -10.10
C LEU A 184 -0.24 7.93 -11.52
N ASP A 185 -0.23 8.85 -12.48
CA ASP A 185 0.25 8.62 -13.84
C ASP A 185 1.72 8.19 -13.85
N GLU A 186 2.57 8.88 -13.07
CA GLU A 186 3.97 8.52 -12.92
C GLU A 186 4.14 7.08 -12.37
N ILE A 187 3.37 6.69 -11.35
CA ILE A 187 3.41 5.34 -10.77
C ILE A 187 2.94 4.30 -11.78
N THR A 188 1.75 4.51 -12.35
CA THR A 188 1.10 3.52 -13.22
C THR A 188 1.80 3.36 -14.56
N ARG A 189 2.60 4.34 -15.01
CA ARG A 189 3.47 4.22 -16.19
C ARG A 189 4.48 3.07 -16.10
N TYR A 190 4.90 2.69 -14.89
CA TYR A 190 5.82 1.57 -14.68
C TYR A 190 5.10 0.25 -14.40
N ARG A 191 3.78 0.29 -14.17
CA ARG A 191 2.95 -0.86 -13.81
C ARG A 191 3.03 -1.96 -14.86
N ARG A 192 3.29 -3.19 -14.42
CA ARG A 192 3.19 -4.40 -15.23
C ARG A 192 2.24 -5.37 -14.57
N PHE A 193 1.51 -6.15 -15.38
CA PHE A 193 0.65 -7.19 -14.82
C PHE A 193 1.52 -8.23 -14.07
N PRO A 194 1.30 -8.44 -12.76
CA PRO A 194 2.19 -9.26 -11.95
C PRO A 194 1.72 -10.72 -11.93
N ASP A 195 2.07 -11.49 -12.96
CA ASP A 195 1.62 -12.90 -13.12
C ASP A 195 1.92 -13.79 -11.89
N GLU A 196 3.04 -13.56 -11.21
CA GLU A 196 3.43 -14.33 -10.00
C GLU A 196 2.63 -13.95 -8.76
N LEU A 197 2.15 -12.70 -8.67
CA LEU A 197 1.33 -12.21 -7.57
C LEU A 197 -0.10 -12.75 -7.66
N PHE A 198 -0.62 -12.92 -8.88
CA PHE A 198 -2.00 -13.35 -9.15
C PHE A 198 -2.07 -14.72 -9.86
N PRO A 199 -1.65 -15.82 -9.21
CA PRO A 199 -1.88 -17.15 -9.77
C PRO A 199 -3.39 -17.47 -9.81
N GLY A 200 -3.77 -18.39 -10.69
CA GLY A 200 -5.15 -18.83 -10.85
C GLY A 200 -5.47 -19.22 -12.30
N SER A 201 -6.74 -19.49 -12.56
CA SER A 201 -7.30 -19.83 -13.86
C SER A 201 -7.00 -18.77 -14.92
N ALA A 202 -6.85 -19.23 -16.17
CA ALA A 202 -6.51 -18.35 -17.29
C ALA A 202 -7.55 -17.24 -17.48
N ASP A 203 -8.83 -17.59 -17.39
CA ASP A 203 -9.95 -16.67 -17.59
C ASP A 203 -9.91 -15.53 -16.56
N ARG A 204 -9.76 -15.83 -15.27
CA ARG A 204 -9.70 -14.79 -14.21
C ARG A 204 -8.49 -13.89 -14.36
N LYS A 205 -7.33 -14.46 -14.68
CA LYS A 205 -6.11 -13.67 -14.93
C LYS A 205 -6.29 -12.74 -16.12
N GLN A 206 -6.94 -13.21 -17.18
CA GLN A 206 -7.21 -12.41 -18.36
C GLN A 206 -8.19 -11.27 -18.05
N THR A 207 -9.28 -11.54 -17.32
CA THR A 207 -10.22 -10.50 -16.87
C THR A 207 -9.52 -9.46 -15.99
N LEU A 208 -8.77 -9.89 -14.97
CA LEU A 208 -8.05 -8.96 -14.10
C LEU A 208 -7.03 -8.12 -14.89
N ARG A 209 -6.32 -8.72 -15.84
CA ARG A 209 -5.37 -8.02 -16.71
C ARG A 209 -6.07 -6.94 -17.53
N GLN A 210 -7.24 -7.25 -18.11
CA GLN A 210 -8.03 -6.28 -18.86
C GLN A 210 -8.51 -5.14 -17.97
N TRP A 211 -8.90 -5.40 -16.72
CA TRP A 211 -9.37 -4.35 -15.82
C TRP A 211 -8.23 -3.44 -15.35
N ILE A 212 -7.06 -4.00 -15.03
CA ILE A 212 -5.87 -3.20 -14.67
C ILE A 212 -5.39 -2.34 -15.86
N GLN A 213 -5.52 -2.84 -17.09
CA GLN A 213 -5.05 -2.15 -18.30
C GLN A 213 -6.08 -1.21 -18.93
N GLY A 214 -7.38 -1.44 -18.69
CA GLY A 214 -8.48 -0.69 -19.28
C GLY A 214 -9.14 0.31 -18.34
N ALA A 215 -8.64 0.47 -17.12
CA ALA A 215 -9.04 1.52 -16.19
C ALA A 215 -8.37 2.87 -16.52
N GLU A 216 -8.50 3.30 -17.78
CA GLU A 216 -8.14 4.65 -18.25
C GLU A 216 -9.36 5.57 -18.27
#